data_AF-A0A841T4B0-F1
#
_entry.id   AF-A0A841T4B0-F1
#
_cell.length_a   1.000
_cell.length_b   1.000
_cell.length_c   1.000
_cell.angle_alpha   90.00
_cell.angle_beta   90.00
_cell.angle_gamma   90.00
#
_symmetry.space_group_name_H-M   'P 1'
#
loop_
_entity.id
_entity.type
_entity.pdbx_description
1 polymer ?
#
loop_
_entity_poly.entity_id
_entity_poly.type
_entity_poly.pdbx_seq_one_letter_code
_entity_poly.pdbx_strand_id
1 'polypeptide(L)'
;MINIPSISAIQPAISSAAQATKAATPAEVTESFANYLQQALDGVAAQEQNVHTVNDQFIIGQADVNDVLIAASRAELSLELTSQIRNKVIEAYQEIMRITI
;
A
#
# COMPACT_ATOMS: atom_id res chain seq x y z
N MET A 1 -12.62 -70.71 18.25
CA MET A 1 -12.16 -69.70 17.28
C MET A 1 -12.53 -68.33 17.84
N ILE A 2 -11.55 -67.50 18.18
CA ILE A 2 -11.75 -66.15 18.74
C ILE A 2 -11.64 -65.15 17.58
N ASN A 3 -12.67 -64.32 17.39
CA ASN A 3 -12.73 -63.29 16.35
C ASN A 3 -12.16 -61.98 16.90
N ILE A 4 -11.04 -61.51 16.36
CA ILE A 4 -10.41 -60.22 16.70
C ILE A 4 -10.89 -59.17 15.68
N PRO A 5 -11.53 -58.06 16.10
CA PRO A 5 -11.90 -57.00 15.19
C PRO A 5 -10.66 -56.22 14.74
N SER A 6 -10.54 -56.03 13.42
CA SER A 6 -9.49 -55.24 12.78
C SER A 6 -9.55 -53.78 13.26
N ILE A 7 -8.40 -53.28 13.70
CA ILE A 7 -8.19 -51.91 14.15
C ILE A 7 -8.34 -51.00 12.92
N SER A 8 -9.40 -50.18 12.87
CA SER A 8 -9.54 -49.16 11.82
C SER A 8 -8.43 -48.14 11.96
N ALA A 9 -7.65 -47.98 10.89
CA ALA A 9 -6.63 -46.95 10.81
C ALA A 9 -7.28 -45.58 11.02
N ILE A 10 -6.72 -44.82 11.95
CA ILE A 10 -7.11 -43.46 12.26
C ILE A 10 -6.71 -42.63 11.04
N GLN A 11 -7.67 -42.34 10.17
CA GLN A 11 -7.46 -41.39 9.07
C GLN A 11 -7.21 -40.01 9.70
N PRO A 12 -6.07 -39.35 9.46
CA PRO A 12 -5.96 -37.96 9.85
C PRO A 12 -6.97 -37.19 9.00
N ALA A 13 -7.98 -36.65 9.66
CA ALA A 13 -8.87 -35.66 9.09
C ALA A 13 -8.04 -34.41 8.79
N ILE A 14 -7.39 -34.40 7.62
CA ILE A 14 -6.98 -33.16 6.97
C ILE A 14 -8.25 -32.53 6.38
N SER A 15 -9.07 -32.00 7.29
CA SER A 15 -10.21 -31.18 6.94
C SER A 15 -9.70 -30.01 6.12
N SER A 16 -10.15 -30.00 4.87
CA SER A 16 -10.06 -28.89 3.93
C SER A 16 -10.42 -27.57 4.62
N ALA A 17 -9.39 -26.77 4.86
CA ALA A 17 -9.49 -25.33 4.87
C ALA A 17 -8.25 -24.77 4.17
N ALA A 18 -8.00 -25.26 2.96
CA ALA A 18 -7.33 -24.44 1.97
C ALA A 18 -8.31 -23.32 1.64
N GLN A 19 -8.32 -22.28 2.47
CA GLN A 19 -8.79 -20.97 2.08
C GLN A 19 -7.89 -20.57 0.92
N ALA A 20 -8.34 -20.89 -0.29
CA ALA A 20 -7.80 -20.28 -1.48
C ALA A 20 -8.11 -18.79 -1.35
N THR A 21 -7.18 -18.04 -0.75
CA THR A 21 -7.05 -16.63 -1.05
C THR A 21 -6.83 -16.58 -2.55
N LYS A 22 -7.91 -16.29 -3.28
CA LYS A 22 -7.86 -16.04 -4.71
C LYS A 22 -6.75 -15.01 -4.92
N ALA A 23 -5.62 -15.43 -5.46
CA ALA A 23 -4.50 -14.54 -5.71
C ALA A 23 -5.04 -13.41 -6.60
N ALA A 24 -4.92 -12.18 -6.12
CA ALA A 24 -5.36 -11.02 -6.88
C ALA A 24 -4.69 -11.06 -8.25
N THR A 25 -5.48 -10.91 -9.30
CA THR A 25 -4.94 -10.93 -10.66
C THR A 25 -3.98 -9.76 -10.85
N PRO A 26 -3.00 -9.88 -11.77
CA PRO A 26 -2.13 -8.76 -12.18
C PRO A 26 -2.89 -7.44 -12.40
N ALA A 27 -4.10 -7.53 -12.97
CA ALA A 27 -4.98 -6.40 -13.22
C ALA A 27 -5.55 -5.79 -11.93
N GLU A 28 -6.08 -6.60 -11.00
CA GLU A 28 -6.62 -6.13 -9.72
C GLU A 28 -5.56 -5.44 -8.84
N VAL A 29 -4.31 -5.94 -8.87
CA VAL A 29 -3.18 -5.31 -8.18
C VAL A 29 -2.81 -3.97 -8.80
N THR A 30 -2.82 -3.88 -10.13
CA THR A 30 -2.52 -2.64 -10.87
C THR A 30 -3.58 -1.56 -10.62
N GLU A 31 -4.86 -1.93 -10.57
CA GLU A 31 -5.96 -1.00 -10.28
C GLU A 31 -5.90 -0.50 -8.84
N SER A 32 -5.65 -1.40 -7.87
CA SER A 32 -5.49 -1.04 -6.47
C SER A 32 -4.32 -0.07 -6.27
N PHE A 33 -3.23 -0.25 -7.03
CA PHE A 33 -2.13 0.70 -7.05
C PHE A 33 -2.50 2.04 -7.67
N ALA A 34 -3.15 2.07 -8.83
CA ALA A 34 -3.52 3.32 -9.49
C ALA A 34 -4.34 4.21 -8.53
N ASN A 35 -5.26 3.59 -7.78
CA ASN A 35 -6.01 4.25 -6.71
C ASN A 35 -5.12 4.77 -5.58
N TYR A 36 -4.16 3.96 -5.10
CA TYR A 36 -3.23 4.39 -4.06
C TYR A 36 -2.31 5.54 -4.50
N LEU A 37 -1.76 5.47 -5.72
CA LEU A 37 -0.95 6.53 -6.30
C LEU A 37 -1.77 7.82 -6.45
N GLN A 38 -3.01 7.70 -6.92
CA GLN A 38 -3.92 8.84 -7.02
C GLN A 38 -4.16 9.48 -5.65
N GLN A 39 -4.44 8.68 -4.61
CA GLN A 39 -4.56 9.19 -3.24
C GLN A 39 -3.28 9.83 -2.71
N ALA A 40 -2.12 9.26 -3.02
CA ALA A 40 -0.83 9.83 -2.61
C ALA A 40 -0.58 11.18 -3.30
N LEU A 41 -0.88 11.29 -4.60
CA LEU A 41 -0.78 12.54 -5.36
C LEU A 41 -1.76 13.60 -4.84
N ASP A 42 -3.00 13.21 -4.55
CA ASP A 42 -4.00 14.10 -3.91
C ASP A 42 -3.51 14.56 -2.52
N GLY A 43 -2.86 13.67 -1.77
CA GLY A 43 -2.23 13.98 -0.49
C GLY A 43 -1.10 15.00 -0.61
N VAL A 44 -0.22 14.86 -1.60
CA VAL A 44 0.84 15.84 -1.89
C VAL A 44 0.24 17.20 -2.27
N ALA A 45 -0.76 17.21 -3.15
CA ALA A 45 -1.44 18.46 -3.56
C ALA A 45 -2.11 19.17 -2.36
N ALA A 46 -2.73 18.41 -1.45
CA ALA A 46 -3.27 18.96 -0.21
C ALA A 46 -2.18 19.53 0.71
N GLN A 47 -1.02 18.86 0.77
CA GLN A 47 0.14 19.33 1.54
C GLN A 47 0.69 20.64 0.96
N GLU A 48 0.82 20.76 -0.36
CA GLU A 48 1.24 22.00 -1.03
C GLU A 48 0.24 23.13 -0.76
N GLN A 49 -1.06 22.87 -0.84
CA GLN A 49 -2.08 23.87 -0.51
C GLN A 49 -2.00 24.33 0.96
N ASN A 50 -1.62 23.41 1.87
CA ASN A 50 -1.39 23.75 3.27
C ASN A 50 -0.17 24.69 3.41
N VAL A 51 0.92 24.42 2.71
CA VAL A 51 2.10 25.32 2.67
C VAL A 51 1.70 26.72 2.22
N HIS A 52 0.92 26.84 1.14
CA HIS A 52 0.43 28.14 0.67
C HIS A 52 -0.40 28.87 1.74
N THR A 53 -1.30 28.14 2.40
CA THR A 53 -2.16 28.70 3.46
C THR A 53 -1.34 29.20 4.65
N VAL A 54 -0.36 28.42 5.11
CA VAL A 54 0.52 28.78 6.22
C VAL A 54 1.44 29.94 5.83
N ASN A 55 1.91 29.98 4.58
CA ASN A 55 2.70 31.09 4.05
C ASN A 55 1.89 32.39 4.00
N ASP A 56 0.62 32.34 3.56
CA ASP A 56 -0.26 33.51 3.57
C ASP A 56 -0.51 34.00 4.99
N GLN A 57 -0.70 33.08 5.94
CA GLN A 57 -0.80 33.40 7.37
C GLN A 57 0.47 34.02 7.93
N PHE A 58 1.65 33.57 7.47
CA PHE A 58 2.94 34.14 7.86
C PHE A 58 3.09 35.58 7.36
N ILE A 59 2.70 35.86 6.10
CA ILE A 59 2.76 37.21 5.52
C ILE A 59 1.91 38.22 6.29
N ILE A 60 0.74 37.79 6.80
CA ILE A 60 -0.15 38.62 7.63
C ILE A 60 0.21 38.60 9.13
N GLY A 61 1.30 37.92 9.52
CA GLY A 61 1.80 37.85 10.90
C GLY A 61 1.04 36.89 11.83
N GLN A 62 0.22 35.98 11.30
CA GLN A 62 -0.56 35.01 12.07
C GLN A 62 0.11 33.64 12.20
N ALA A 63 1.16 33.35 11.43
CA ALA A 63 1.97 32.14 11.54
C ALA A 63 3.45 32.51 11.70
N ASP A 64 4.24 31.62 12.31
CA ASP A 64 5.67 31.82 12.51
C ASP A 64 6.47 31.25 11.33
N VAL A 65 7.70 31.71 11.14
CA VAL A 65 8.57 31.20 10.06
C VAL A 65 8.81 29.69 10.20
N ASN A 66 8.81 29.20 11.44
CA ASN A 66 8.94 27.78 11.75
C ASN A 66 7.79 26.95 11.17
N ASP A 67 6.56 27.46 11.17
CA ASP A 67 5.39 26.72 10.66
C ASP A 67 5.47 26.54 9.14
N VAL A 68 5.89 27.59 8.42
CA VAL A 68 6.11 27.54 6.97
C VAL A 68 7.20 26.53 6.63
N LEU A 69 8.32 26.56 7.37
CA LEU A 69 9.42 25.63 7.16
C LEU A 69 9.01 24.18 7.41
N ILE A 70 8.27 23.91 8.50
CA ILE A 70 7.78 22.56 8.80
C ILE A 70 6.80 22.09 7.72
N ALA A 71 5.88 22.96 7.28
CA ALA A 71 4.95 22.63 6.19
C ALA A 71 5.71 22.29 4.91
N ALA A 72 6.72 23.08 4.55
CA ALA A 72 7.57 22.84 3.38
C ALA A 72 8.34 21.52 3.48
N SER A 73 8.99 21.24 4.62
CA SER A 73 9.69 19.97 4.84
C SER A 73 8.76 18.76 4.76
N ARG A 74 7.51 18.90 5.22
CA ARG A 74 6.50 17.85 5.07
C ARG A 74 6.13 17.62 3.60
N ALA A 75 5.93 18.67 2.82
CA ALA A 75 5.63 18.56 1.40
C ALA A 75 6.78 17.88 0.63
N GLU A 76 8.03 18.27 0.91
CA GLU A 76 9.21 17.69 0.29
C GLU A 76 9.36 16.19 0.60
N LEU A 77 9.18 15.80 1.86
CA LEU A 77 9.19 14.39 2.27
C LEU A 77 8.08 13.58 1.60
N SER A 78 6.86 14.14 1.51
CA SER A 78 5.74 13.48 0.83
C SER A 78 5.98 13.27 -0.66
N LEU A 79 6.61 14.24 -1.34
CA LEU A 79 7.00 14.12 -2.73
C LEU A 79 8.06 13.02 -2.93
N GLU A 80 9.06 12.97 -2.06
CA GLU A 80 10.09 11.94 -2.11
C GLU A 80 9.49 10.54 -1.91
N LEU A 81 8.63 10.38 -0.92
CA LEU A 81 7.90 9.14 -0.67
C LEU A 81 7.08 8.72 -1.91
N THR A 82 6.40 9.66 -2.56
CA THR A 82 5.63 9.41 -3.78
C THR A 82 6.51 8.91 -4.93
N SER A 83 7.71 9.48 -5.10
CA SER A 83 8.69 9.02 -6.09
C SER A 83 9.18 7.60 -5.81
N GLN A 84 9.44 7.27 -4.55
CA GLN A 84 9.83 5.91 -4.15
C GLN A 84 8.72 4.89 -4.41
N ILE A 85 7.47 5.24 -4.08
CA ILE A 85 6.29 4.41 -4.36
C ILE A 85 6.15 4.17 -5.87
N ARG A 86 6.25 5.22 -6.69
CA ARG A 86 6.22 5.10 -8.16
C ARG A 86 7.25 4.10 -8.65
N ASN A 87 8.49 4.19 -8.18
CA ASN A 87 9.57 3.29 -8.60
C ASN A 87 9.29 1.84 -8.18
N LYS A 88 8.87 1.62 -6.93
CA LYS A 88 8.55 0.27 -6.41
C LYS A 88 7.41 -0.40 -7.16
N VAL A 89 6.48 0.38 -7.70
CA VAL A 89 5.38 -0.20 -8.44
C VAL A 89 5.74 -0.52 -9.89
N ILE A 90 6.58 0.28 -10.52
CA ILE A 90 7.15 -0.10 -11.82
C ILE A 90 7.89 -1.44 -11.69
N GLU A 91 8.66 -1.64 -10.60
CA GLU A 91 9.30 -2.91 -10.29
C GLU A 91 8.28 -4.04 -10.08
N ALA A 92 7.23 -3.82 -9.28
CA ALA A 92 6.20 -4.84 -9.03
C ALA A 92 5.43 -5.24 -10.29
N TYR A 93 5.12 -4.28 -11.17
CA TYR A 93 4.49 -4.57 -12.47
C TYR A 93 5.41 -5.42 -13.36
N GLN A 94 6.71 -5.08 -13.42
CA GLN A 94 7.70 -5.87 -14.16
C GLN A 94 7.85 -7.29 -13.59
N GLU A 95 7.84 -7.44 -12.26
CA GLU A 95 7.93 -8.73 -11.58
C GLU A 95 6.73 -9.64 -11.91
N ILE A 96 5.51 -9.10 -11.81
CA ILE A 96 4.27 -9.83 -12.13
C ILE A 96 4.32 -10.33 -13.58
N MET A 97 4.71 -9.48 -14.53
CA MET A 97 4.84 -9.85 -15.93
C MET A 97 5.88 -10.96 -16.14
N ARG A 98 6.96 -10.98 -15.35
CA ARG A 98 8.01 -12.01 -15.42
C ARG A 98 7.58 -13.36 -14.82
N ILE A 99 6.60 -13.38 -13.91
CA ILE A 99 6.04 -14.62 -13.34
C ILE A 99 5.00 -15.25 -14.28
N THR A 100 4.29 -14.43 -15.07
CA THR A 100 3.22 -14.90 -15.98
C THR A 100 3.70 -15.40 -17.35
N ILE A 101 5.00 -15.29 -17.66
CA ILE A 101 5.63 -15.86 -18.86
C ILE A 101 6.33 -17.18 -18.54
#